data_AF-A0A6N3H5M3-F1
#
_entry.id   AF-A0A6N3H5M3-F1
#
_cell.length_a   1.000
_cell.length_b   1.000
_cell.length_c   1.000
_cell.angle_alpha   90.00
_cell.angle_beta   90.00
_cell.angle_gamma   90.00
#
_symmetry.space_group_name_H-M   'P 1'
#
loop_
_entity.id
_entity.type
_entity.pdbx_description
1 polymer ?
#
loop_
_entity_poly.entity_id
_entity_poly.type
_entity_poly.pdbx_seq_one_letter_code
_entity_poly.pdbx_strand_id
1 'polypeptide(L)'
;MTTQNRQPVLRCVLSNAAHPEYGQVTIPFPIPGMEYERTLECLAAMELGAPLKRDCRVDELESGFPILKRLEKVGANLDELDYLARRLDSFDDYEAAQFQAMAVRLGTFDMTDFINLTFCCQQATVITDFSDLDAVGRQHYMTLEGGCASEEELEQVDGRAAALKLILNKHGTITPYGVVYDNGMELEKFYKEGGPFPDYLDREFVILLEASYGEGQSTLLVLPDSPERLERLLCRTGIRDSPHFWIVDSTLPGEVISSIPAERLSINGLNRLCQAVERIAPEDLKTLVQLLADKDHPSQGPSLGGLSM
;
A
#
# COMPACT_ATOMS: atom_id res chain seq x y z
N MET A 1 14.74 3.84 -4.24
CA MET A 1 14.69 5.31 -4.02
C MET A 1 14.02 5.50 -2.66
N THR A 2 14.69 6.02 -1.64
CA THR A 2 14.06 6.16 -0.31
C THR A 2 12.85 7.11 -0.42
N THR A 3 11.71 6.64 0.07
CA THR A 3 10.37 7.30 0.05
C THR A 3 10.31 8.65 0.78
N GLN A 4 11.45 9.20 1.22
CA GLN A 4 11.56 10.31 2.16
C GLN A 4 11.33 11.71 1.57
N ASN A 5 11.16 11.87 0.24
CA ASN A 5 11.08 13.18 -0.41
C ASN A 5 9.95 13.34 -1.45
N ARG A 6 8.94 12.47 -1.44
CA ARG A 6 7.76 12.65 -2.30
C ARG A 6 6.80 13.68 -1.70
N GLN A 7 6.14 14.46 -2.55
CA GLN A 7 5.03 15.31 -2.11
C GLN A 7 3.94 14.41 -1.51
N PRO A 8 3.26 14.84 -0.44
CA PRO A 8 2.20 14.05 0.15
C PRO A 8 1.03 13.94 -0.83
N VAL A 9 0.45 12.74 -0.91
CA VAL A 9 -0.75 12.45 -1.71
C VAL A 9 -1.95 13.19 -1.14
N LEU A 10 -2.09 13.19 0.19
CA LEU A 10 -3.13 13.89 0.93
C LEU A 10 -2.51 14.75 2.04
N ARG A 11 -3.07 15.92 2.31
CA ARG A 11 -2.87 16.65 3.57
C ARG A 11 -4.21 16.83 4.23
N CYS A 12 -4.36 16.36 5.46
CA CYS A 12 -5.60 16.53 6.21
C CYS A 12 -5.37 17.42 7.42
N VAL A 13 -6.26 18.39 7.62
CA VAL A 13 -6.42 19.09 8.89
C VAL A 13 -7.37 18.25 9.73
N LEU A 14 -6.89 17.77 10.88
CA LEU A 14 -7.62 16.89 11.78
C LEU A 14 -7.95 17.61 13.08
N SER A 15 -9.14 17.34 13.62
CA SER A 15 -9.57 17.81 14.93
C SER A 15 -10.34 16.75 15.69
N ASN A 16 -10.48 16.95 17.00
CA ASN A 16 -11.36 16.15 17.83
C ASN A 16 -12.75 16.80 17.86
N ALA A 17 -13.75 16.13 17.30
CA ALA A 17 -15.12 16.66 17.23
C ALA A 17 -15.77 16.85 18.62
N ALA A 18 -15.36 16.06 19.61
CA ALA A 18 -15.86 16.15 20.99
C ALA A 18 -15.12 17.20 21.82
N HIS A 19 -13.88 17.52 21.44
CA HIS A 19 -13.01 18.49 22.13
C HIS A 19 -12.45 19.56 21.18
N PRO A 20 -13.28 20.49 20.67
CA PRO A 20 -12.83 21.55 19.77
C PRO A 20 -11.73 22.45 20.36
N GLU A 21 -11.65 22.54 21.69
CA GLU A 21 -10.65 23.30 22.44
C GLU A 21 -9.21 22.78 22.25
N TYR A 22 -9.03 21.53 21.81
CA TYR A 22 -7.72 20.97 21.49
C TYR A 22 -7.13 21.53 20.19
N GLY A 23 -7.93 22.26 19.40
CA GLY A 23 -7.49 22.88 18.15
C GLY A 23 -7.42 21.88 17.00
N GLN A 24 -6.46 22.10 16.10
CA GLN A 24 -6.30 21.36 14.85
C GLN A 24 -4.83 20.97 14.64
N VAL A 25 -4.62 19.85 13.95
CA VAL A 25 -3.30 19.40 13.50
C VAL A 25 -3.34 19.09 12.01
N THR A 26 -2.29 19.45 11.27
CA THR A 26 -2.17 19.10 9.85
C THR A 26 -1.24 17.92 9.68
N ILE A 27 -1.75 16.81 9.15
CA ILE A 27 -0.99 15.58 8.92
C ILE A 27 -0.85 15.33 7.41
N PRO A 28 0.39 15.19 6.90
CA PRO A 28 0.63 14.70 5.54
C PRO A 28 0.49 13.18 5.49
N PHE A 29 -0.06 12.67 4.39
CA PHE A 29 -0.18 11.25 4.09
C PHE A 29 0.40 10.93 2.69
N PRO A 30 1.02 9.76 2.50
CA PRO A 30 1.28 8.74 3.53
C PRO A 30 2.30 9.22 4.57
N ILE A 31 2.13 8.79 5.82
CA ILE A 31 3.00 9.16 6.94
C ILE A 31 4.33 8.40 6.76
N PRO A 32 5.47 9.09 6.69
CA PRO A 32 6.77 8.43 6.62
C PRO A 32 6.99 7.50 7.83
N GLY A 33 7.60 6.32 7.63
CA GLY A 33 7.84 5.35 8.71
C GLY A 33 8.57 5.95 9.91
N MET A 34 9.57 6.81 9.66
CA MET A 34 10.34 7.51 10.70
C MET A 34 9.56 8.59 11.46
N GLU A 35 8.45 9.08 10.92
CA GLU A 35 7.62 10.15 11.52
C GLU A 35 6.36 9.60 12.19
N TYR A 36 6.10 8.30 12.04
CA TYR A 36 4.85 7.69 12.46
C TYR A 36 4.64 7.74 13.98
N GLU A 37 5.66 7.37 14.76
CA GLU A 37 5.63 7.45 16.23
C GLU A 37 5.34 8.89 16.70
N ARG A 38 6.11 9.86 16.19
CA ARG A 38 5.92 11.28 16.50
C ARG A 38 4.53 11.80 16.11
N THR A 39 3.98 11.31 14.99
CA THR A 39 2.63 11.67 14.54
C THR A 39 1.58 11.15 15.54
N LEU A 40 1.75 9.92 16.03
CA LEU A 40 0.87 9.35 17.05
C LEU A 40 0.95 10.12 18.36
N GLU A 41 2.14 10.50 18.83
CA GLU A 41 2.30 11.33 20.04
C GLU A 41 1.57 12.66 19.90
N CYS A 42 1.66 13.31 18.73
CA CYS A 42 0.97 14.57 18.47
C CYS A 42 -0.56 14.41 18.50
N LEU A 43 -1.08 13.32 17.94
CA LEU A 43 -2.52 13.02 17.93
C LEU A 43 -3.03 12.62 19.32
N ALA A 44 -2.24 11.86 20.07
CA ALA A 44 -2.60 11.44 21.42
C ALA A 44 -2.81 12.62 22.37
N ALA A 45 -2.04 13.72 22.20
CA ALA A 45 -2.23 14.96 22.95
C ALA A 45 -3.60 15.63 22.69
N MET A 46 -4.28 15.27 21.61
CA MET A 46 -5.63 15.73 21.24
C MET A 46 -6.70 14.64 21.43
N GLU A 47 -6.36 13.54 22.11
CA GLU A 47 -7.20 12.34 22.25
C GLU A 47 -7.63 11.73 20.91
N LEU A 48 -6.73 11.76 19.92
CA LEU A 48 -6.89 11.21 18.58
C LEU A 48 -5.95 10.04 18.33
N GLY A 49 -6.21 9.29 17.25
CA GLY A 49 -5.29 8.29 16.73
C GLY A 49 -5.51 6.89 17.33
N ALA A 50 -6.68 6.58 17.87
CA ALA A 50 -6.98 5.23 18.33
C ALA A 50 -6.91 4.22 17.15
N PRO A 51 -6.33 3.02 17.32
CA PRO A 51 -6.10 2.06 16.22
C PRO A 51 -7.33 1.68 15.41
N LEU A 52 -8.48 1.54 16.09
CA LEU A 52 -9.71 1.00 15.50
C LEU A 52 -10.85 2.01 15.40
N LYS A 53 -10.66 3.26 15.88
CA LYS A 53 -11.74 4.25 15.91
C LYS A 53 -11.52 5.31 14.84
N ARG A 54 -12.63 5.80 14.30
CA ARG A 54 -12.69 6.99 13.46
C ARG A 54 -12.82 8.25 14.31
N ASP A 55 -11.82 8.49 15.16
CA ASP A 55 -11.81 9.59 16.13
C ASP A 55 -11.36 10.92 15.53
N CYS A 56 -10.72 10.92 14.36
CA CYS A 56 -10.24 12.12 13.70
C CYS A 56 -11.34 12.72 12.81
N ARG A 57 -11.84 13.91 13.13
CA ARG A 57 -12.69 14.67 12.19
C ARG A 57 -11.80 15.33 11.14
N VAL A 58 -12.04 15.04 9.87
CA VAL A 58 -11.33 15.69 8.76
C VAL A 58 -11.93 17.09 8.56
N ASP A 59 -11.23 18.14 8.97
CA ASP A 59 -11.72 19.51 8.81
C ASP A 59 -11.49 20.05 7.40
N GLU A 60 -10.31 19.78 6.84
CA GLU A 60 -9.93 20.15 5.48
C GLU A 60 -9.10 19.00 4.88
N LEU A 61 -9.33 18.71 3.60
CA LEU A 61 -8.56 17.71 2.86
C LEU A 61 -8.02 18.33 1.57
N GLU A 62 -6.70 18.39 1.44
CA GLU A 62 -6.00 18.81 0.23
C GLU A 62 -5.40 17.58 -0.46
N SER A 63 -5.69 17.38 -1.74
CA SER A 63 -5.17 16.27 -2.53
C SER A 63 -5.27 16.53 -4.04
N GLY A 64 -4.53 15.73 -4.82
CA GLY A 64 -4.72 15.63 -6.28
C GLY A 64 -6.02 14.92 -6.69
N PHE A 65 -6.83 14.45 -5.72
CA PHE A 65 -8.07 13.72 -5.94
C PHE A 65 -9.26 14.51 -5.38
N PRO A 66 -9.79 15.53 -6.10
CA PRO A 66 -10.91 16.36 -5.65
C PRO A 66 -12.12 15.58 -5.12
N ILE A 67 -12.37 14.35 -5.57
CA ILE A 67 -13.47 13.51 -5.07
C ILE A 67 -13.38 13.23 -3.55
N LEU A 68 -12.17 13.23 -2.99
CA LEU A 68 -11.92 12.97 -1.57
C LEU A 68 -12.35 14.13 -0.68
N LYS A 69 -12.68 15.31 -1.23
CA LYS A 69 -13.35 16.39 -0.47
C LYS A 69 -14.64 15.92 0.21
N ARG A 70 -15.26 14.83 -0.27
CA ARG A 70 -16.42 14.21 0.39
C ARG A 70 -16.12 13.63 1.78
N LEU A 71 -14.85 13.39 2.11
CA LEU A 71 -14.42 12.97 3.45
C LEU A 71 -14.33 14.15 4.43
N GLU A 72 -14.42 15.41 3.97
CA GLU A 72 -14.47 16.54 4.89
C GLU A 72 -15.72 16.46 5.76
N LYS A 73 -15.51 16.77 7.04
CA LYS A 73 -16.46 16.73 8.15
C LYS A 73 -16.92 15.32 8.54
N VAL A 74 -16.34 14.28 7.93
CA VAL A 74 -16.53 12.88 8.31
C VAL A 74 -15.47 12.48 9.34
N GLY A 75 -15.82 11.55 10.24
CA GLY A 75 -14.86 10.90 11.12
C GLY A 75 -14.03 9.89 10.33
N ALA A 76 -12.72 9.90 10.52
CA ALA A 76 -11.78 9.02 9.86
C ALA A 76 -10.81 8.40 10.89
N ASN A 77 -10.29 7.23 10.58
CA ASN A 77 -9.21 6.62 11.33
C ASN A 77 -7.87 7.00 10.68
N LEU A 78 -6.86 7.25 11.52
CA LEU A 78 -5.52 7.64 11.04
C LEU A 78 -4.93 6.64 10.05
N ASP A 79 -5.06 5.34 10.35
CA ASP A 79 -4.46 4.29 9.53
C ASP A 79 -5.24 4.09 8.23
N GLU A 80 -6.56 4.35 8.22
CA GLU A 80 -7.35 4.34 6.99
C GLU A 80 -6.93 5.47 6.04
N LEU A 81 -6.70 6.68 6.57
CA LEU A 81 -6.17 7.81 5.79
C LEU A 81 -4.79 7.49 5.23
N ASP A 82 -3.91 6.92 6.06
CA ASP A 82 -2.57 6.51 5.65
C ASP A 82 -2.62 5.42 4.57
N TYR A 83 -3.45 4.40 4.76
CA TYR A 83 -3.62 3.30 3.81
C TYR A 83 -4.20 3.79 2.48
N LEU A 84 -5.25 4.62 2.50
CA LEU A 84 -5.82 5.19 1.30
C LEU A 84 -4.79 6.02 0.53
N ALA A 85 -4.02 6.86 1.21
CA ALA A 85 -2.97 7.66 0.57
C ALA A 85 -1.92 6.79 -0.11
N ARG A 86 -1.49 5.68 0.51
CA ARG A 86 -0.53 4.74 -0.10
C ARG A 86 -1.09 4.10 -1.35
N ARG A 87 -2.34 3.64 -1.33
CA ARG A 87 -3.02 3.06 -2.50
C ARG A 87 -3.07 4.05 -3.66
N LEU A 88 -3.33 5.32 -3.37
CA LEU A 88 -3.43 6.37 -4.37
C LEU A 88 -2.05 6.86 -4.86
N ASP A 89 -0.97 6.69 -4.11
CA ASP A 89 0.40 7.06 -4.56
C ASP A 89 0.86 6.23 -5.76
N SER A 90 0.32 5.02 -5.93
CA SER A 90 0.66 4.17 -7.08
C SER A 90 -0.16 4.46 -8.33
N PHE A 91 -1.15 5.34 -8.26
CA PHE A 91 -2.04 5.58 -9.40
C PHE A 91 -1.38 6.46 -10.44
N ASP A 92 -1.51 6.07 -11.71
CA ASP A 92 -1.28 6.97 -12.83
C ASP A 92 -2.48 7.92 -13.07
N ASP A 93 -2.35 8.83 -14.03
CA ASP A 93 -3.39 9.82 -14.35
C ASP A 93 -4.71 9.17 -14.80
N TYR A 94 -4.64 8.02 -15.47
CA TYR A 94 -5.82 7.31 -15.96
C TYR A 94 -6.52 6.56 -14.83
N GLU A 95 -5.77 5.88 -13.97
CA GLU A 95 -6.28 5.23 -12.75
C GLU A 95 -6.92 6.24 -11.80
N ALA A 96 -6.31 7.43 -11.68
CA ALA A 96 -6.91 8.54 -10.94
C ALA A 96 -8.23 9.01 -11.56
N ALA A 97 -8.36 9.06 -12.89
CA ALA A 97 -9.62 9.39 -13.56
C ALA A 97 -10.68 8.29 -13.33
N GLN A 98 -10.29 7.02 -13.42
CA GLN A 98 -11.14 5.86 -13.15
C GLN A 98 -11.70 5.89 -11.72
N PHE A 99 -10.84 6.07 -10.73
CA PHE A 99 -11.23 6.16 -9.32
C PHE A 99 -12.23 7.29 -9.08
N GLN A 100 -11.93 8.49 -9.56
CA GLN A 100 -12.77 9.66 -9.32
C GLN A 100 -14.13 9.58 -10.05
N ALA A 101 -14.14 9.12 -11.30
CA ALA A 101 -15.37 8.97 -12.06
C ALA A 101 -16.27 7.87 -11.47
N MET A 102 -15.69 6.74 -11.04
CA MET A 102 -16.46 5.67 -10.39
C MET A 102 -16.99 6.08 -9.02
N ALA A 103 -16.24 6.84 -8.22
CA ALA A 103 -16.74 7.38 -6.96
C ALA A 103 -17.92 8.35 -7.17
N VAL A 104 -17.96 9.08 -8.30
CA VAL A 104 -19.15 9.87 -8.67
C VAL A 104 -20.31 8.96 -9.07
N ARG A 105 -20.08 7.99 -9.96
CA ARG A 105 -21.11 7.07 -10.45
C ARG A 105 -21.77 6.27 -9.31
N LEU A 106 -20.97 5.77 -8.37
CA LEU A 106 -21.43 4.99 -7.22
C LEU A 106 -21.98 5.86 -6.09
N GLY A 107 -21.75 7.18 -6.12
CA GLY A 107 -22.13 8.08 -5.04
C GLY A 107 -21.31 7.88 -3.77
N THR A 108 -20.08 7.38 -3.87
CA THR A 108 -19.18 7.10 -2.72
C THR A 108 -18.92 8.34 -1.86
N PHE A 109 -19.05 8.20 -0.54
CA PHE A 109 -18.86 9.30 0.41
C PHE A 109 -18.16 8.91 1.73
N ASP A 110 -17.90 7.64 1.98
CA ASP A 110 -17.24 7.16 3.20
C ASP A 110 -15.88 6.50 2.92
N MET A 111 -15.07 6.42 3.97
CA MET A 111 -13.68 5.93 3.92
C MET A 111 -13.60 4.46 3.51
N THR A 112 -14.54 3.62 3.94
CA THR A 112 -14.52 2.18 3.61
C THR A 112 -14.73 1.97 2.13
N ASP A 113 -15.69 2.67 1.54
CA ASP A 113 -15.99 2.55 0.12
C ASP A 113 -14.92 3.20 -0.76
N PHE A 114 -14.27 4.27 -0.32
CA PHE A 114 -13.09 4.79 -1.01
C PHE A 114 -11.93 3.79 -1.03
N ILE A 115 -11.61 3.15 0.11
CA ILE A 115 -10.57 2.13 0.16
C ILE A 115 -10.91 0.96 -0.77
N ASN A 116 -12.13 0.44 -0.68
CA ASN A 116 -12.61 -0.66 -1.53
C ASN A 116 -12.56 -0.31 -3.03
N LEU A 117 -12.90 0.93 -3.38
CA LEU A 117 -12.90 1.37 -4.76
C LEU A 117 -11.49 1.34 -5.37
N THR A 118 -10.44 1.55 -4.58
CA THR A 118 -9.05 1.47 -5.08
C THR A 118 -8.68 0.09 -5.65
N PHE A 119 -9.44 -0.97 -5.35
CA PHE A 119 -9.17 -2.33 -5.84
C PHE A 119 -9.89 -2.69 -7.14
N CYS A 120 -10.96 -1.98 -7.47
CA CYS A 120 -11.82 -2.34 -8.60
C CYS A 120 -12.02 -1.19 -9.61
N CYS A 121 -11.59 0.04 -9.30
CA CYS A 121 -11.78 1.17 -10.20
C CYS A 121 -11.15 0.97 -11.58
N GLN A 122 -10.03 0.24 -11.66
CA GLN A 122 -9.32 -0.07 -12.91
C GLN A 122 -10.15 -0.86 -13.93
N GLN A 123 -11.24 -1.52 -13.50
CA GLN A 123 -12.14 -2.26 -14.39
C GLN A 123 -13.08 -1.35 -15.20
N ALA A 124 -13.23 -0.09 -14.79
CA ALA A 124 -14.08 0.89 -15.48
C ALA A 124 -13.31 1.58 -16.62
N THR A 125 -13.96 1.89 -17.73
CA THR A 125 -13.37 2.73 -18.78
C THR A 125 -13.80 4.17 -18.59
N VAL A 126 -12.87 5.12 -18.61
CA VAL A 126 -13.18 6.56 -18.55
C VAL A 126 -12.68 7.26 -19.80
N ILE A 127 -13.57 7.94 -20.52
CA ILE A 127 -13.20 8.80 -21.63
C ILE A 127 -13.06 10.22 -21.11
N THR A 128 -11.82 10.71 -21.03
CA THR A 128 -11.48 12.08 -20.62
C THR A 128 -11.31 13.01 -21.84
N ASP A 129 -10.88 12.46 -22.98
CA ASP A 129 -10.74 13.16 -24.25
C ASP A 129 -11.36 12.34 -25.39
N PHE A 130 -12.14 13.02 -26.25
CA PHE A 130 -12.81 12.44 -27.41
C PHE A 130 -12.07 12.75 -28.74
N SER A 131 -10.94 13.45 -28.69
CA SER A 131 -10.21 13.89 -29.88
C SER A 131 -9.59 12.73 -30.68
N ASP A 132 -9.18 11.65 -29.99
CA ASP A 132 -8.59 10.45 -30.58
C ASP A 132 -9.39 9.19 -30.20
N LEU A 133 -10.30 8.78 -31.08
CA LEU A 133 -11.09 7.57 -30.88
C LEU A 133 -10.28 6.28 -31.00
N ASP A 134 -9.12 6.28 -31.66
CA ASP A 134 -8.29 5.08 -31.72
C ASP A 134 -7.67 4.80 -30.35
N ALA A 135 -7.09 5.83 -29.73
CA ALA A 135 -6.56 5.76 -28.38
C ALA A 135 -7.64 5.35 -27.36
N VAL A 136 -8.84 5.95 -27.44
CA VAL A 136 -9.97 5.58 -26.56
C VAL A 136 -10.32 4.10 -26.65
N GLY A 137 -10.36 3.54 -27.86
CA GLY A 137 -10.75 2.14 -28.02
C GLY A 137 -9.66 1.16 -27.61
N ARG A 138 -8.39 1.49 -27.86
CA ARG A 138 -7.25 0.71 -27.36
C ARG A 138 -7.19 0.73 -25.84
N GLN A 139 -7.41 1.89 -25.21
CA GLN A 139 -7.50 2.00 -23.75
C GLN A 139 -8.68 1.20 -23.19
N HIS A 140 -9.85 1.27 -23.85
CA HIS A 140 -11.00 0.46 -23.47
C HIS A 140 -10.69 -1.04 -23.54
N TYR A 141 -10.03 -1.48 -24.60
CA TYR A 141 -9.60 -2.88 -24.75
C TYR A 141 -8.64 -3.27 -23.63
N MET A 142 -7.61 -2.46 -23.35
CA MET A 142 -6.67 -2.68 -22.24
C MET A 142 -7.41 -2.83 -20.89
N THR A 143 -8.41 -1.99 -20.63
CA THR A 143 -9.24 -2.10 -19.43
C THR A 143 -9.99 -3.44 -19.37
N LEU A 144 -10.57 -3.91 -20.47
CA LEU A 144 -11.30 -5.19 -20.51
C LEU A 144 -10.39 -6.41 -20.30
N GLU A 145 -9.15 -6.34 -20.75
CA GLU A 145 -8.13 -7.38 -20.54
C GLU A 145 -7.40 -7.24 -19.18
N GLY A 146 -7.88 -6.35 -18.29
CA GLY A 146 -7.33 -6.17 -16.95
C GLY A 146 -5.90 -5.62 -16.92
N GLY A 147 -5.49 -4.88 -17.96
CA GLY A 147 -4.13 -4.31 -18.05
C GLY A 147 -3.07 -5.28 -18.58
N CYS A 148 -3.45 -6.47 -19.04
CA CYS A 148 -2.52 -7.55 -19.42
C CYS A 148 -2.29 -7.69 -20.92
N ALA A 149 -2.89 -6.83 -21.76
CA ALA A 149 -2.76 -6.94 -23.21
C ALA A 149 -1.34 -6.61 -23.67
N SER A 150 -0.78 -7.42 -24.58
CA SER A 150 0.55 -7.18 -25.15
C SER A 150 0.55 -6.00 -26.14
N GLU A 151 1.72 -5.46 -26.44
CA GLU A 151 1.86 -4.43 -27.48
C GLU A 151 1.38 -4.96 -28.84
N GLU A 152 1.70 -6.20 -29.20
CA GLU A 152 1.26 -6.82 -30.46
C GLU A 152 -0.26 -7.02 -30.52
N GLU A 153 -0.89 -7.36 -29.40
CA GLU A 153 -2.36 -7.46 -29.31
C GLU A 153 -3.00 -6.09 -29.51
N LEU A 154 -2.50 -5.06 -28.82
CA LEU A 154 -2.99 -3.68 -28.96
C LEU A 154 -2.82 -3.11 -30.37
N GLU A 155 -1.72 -3.45 -31.06
CA GLU A 155 -1.49 -3.05 -32.45
C GLU A 155 -2.54 -3.61 -33.41
N GLN A 156 -3.08 -4.80 -33.10
CA GLN A 156 -4.11 -5.47 -33.89
C GLN A 156 -5.53 -4.98 -33.58
N VAL A 157 -5.72 -4.24 -32.48
CA VAL A 157 -7.02 -3.67 -32.11
C VAL A 157 -7.38 -2.53 -33.06
N ASP A 158 -8.54 -2.64 -33.71
CA ASP A 158 -9.20 -1.50 -34.34
C ASP A 158 -9.80 -0.61 -33.24
N GLY A 159 -8.98 0.30 -32.72
CA GLY A 159 -9.32 1.17 -31.60
C GLY A 159 -10.53 2.04 -31.94
N ARG A 160 -10.54 2.65 -33.14
CA ARG A 160 -11.68 3.47 -33.56
C ARG A 160 -13.00 2.68 -33.54
N ALA A 161 -13.02 1.45 -34.06
CA ALA A 161 -14.23 0.62 -34.03
C ALA A 161 -14.63 0.24 -32.60
N ALA A 162 -13.67 -0.09 -31.73
CA ALA A 162 -13.91 -0.40 -30.32
C ALA A 162 -14.51 0.80 -29.56
N ALA A 163 -13.96 2.01 -29.75
CA ALA A 163 -14.47 3.23 -29.15
C ALA A 163 -15.89 3.55 -29.60
N LEU A 164 -16.17 3.45 -30.91
CA LEU A 164 -17.52 3.67 -31.44
C LEU A 164 -18.51 2.63 -30.89
N LYS A 165 -18.08 1.37 -30.75
CA LYS A 165 -18.91 0.32 -30.16
C LYS A 165 -19.25 0.63 -28.70
N LEU A 166 -18.28 1.10 -27.92
CA LEU A 166 -18.49 1.55 -26.54
C LEU A 166 -19.48 2.72 -26.49
N ILE A 167 -19.18 3.81 -27.19
CA ILE A 167 -19.94 5.07 -27.13
C ILE A 167 -21.38 4.90 -27.64
N LEU A 168 -21.59 4.13 -28.72
CA LEU A 168 -22.90 4.01 -29.36
C LEU A 168 -23.80 2.96 -28.71
N ASN A 169 -23.24 1.95 -28.04
CA ASN A 169 -24.02 0.79 -27.58
C ASN A 169 -23.98 0.56 -26.06
N LYS A 170 -23.18 1.32 -25.30
CA LYS A 170 -23.11 1.20 -23.84
C LYS A 170 -23.56 2.50 -23.18
N HIS A 171 -24.08 2.37 -21.95
CA HIS A 171 -24.56 3.51 -21.17
C HIS A 171 -23.44 4.07 -20.28
N GLY A 172 -22.76 5.09 -20.77
CA GLY A 172 -21.81 5.87 -19.97
C GLY A 172 -22.51 6.84 -19.01
N THR A 173 -21.87 7.15 -17.90
CA THR A 173 -22.27 8.24 -16.99
C THR A 173 -21.33 9.42 -17.15
N ILE A 174 -21.89 10.60 -17.38
CA ILE A 174 -21.13 11.85 -17.42
C ILE A 174 -20.79 12.25 -15.98
N THR A 175 -19.50 12.49 -15.73
CA THR A 175 -18.98 12.97 -14.44
C THR A 175 -18.08 14.19 -14.67
N PRO A 176 -17.72 14.96 -13.63
CA PRO A 176 -16.69 16.00 -13.73
C PRO A 176 -15.31 15.49 -14.20
N TYR A 177 -15.08 14.17 -14.16
CA TYR A 177 -13.81 13.53 -14.49
C TYR A 177 -13.83 12.79 -15.83
N GLY A 178 -14.87 12.99 -16.65
CA GLY A 178 -15.06 12.32 -17.94
C GLY A 178 -16.31 11.46 -17.99
N VAL A 179 -16.46 10.70 -19.07
CA VAL A 179 -17.58 9.77 -19.26
C VAL A 179 -17.15 8.36 -18.87
N VAL A 180 -17.73 7.83 -17.80
CA VAL A 180 -17.38 6.52 -17.24
C VAL A 180 -18.33 5.43 -17.71
N TYR A 181 -17.76 4.30 -18.09
CA TYR A 181 -18.44 3.05 -18.40
C TYR A 181 -17.93 2.03 -17.38
N ASP A 182 -18.81 1.53 -16.52
CA ASP A 182 -18.41 0.61 -15.44
C ASP A 182 -18.00 -0.78 -15.94
N ASN A 183 -18.33 -1.12 -17.18
CA ASN A 183 -18.10 -2.44 -17.77
C ASN A 183 -18.70 -3.60 -16.95
N GLY A 184 -19.74 -3.33 -16.15
CA GLY A 184 -20.32 -4.30 -15.24
C GLY A 184 -19.52 -4.53 -13.95
N MET A 185 -18.53 -3.67 -13.64
CA MET A 185 -17.83 -3.68 -12.36
C MET A 185 -18.79 -3.46 -11.20
N GLU A 186 -18.56 -4.21 -10.12
CA GLU A 186 -19.22 -4.03 -8.84
C GLU A 186 -18.20 -3.62 -7.76
N LEU A 187 -18.64 -2.84 -6.77
CA LEU A 187 -17.80 -2.42 -5.65
C LEU A 187 -17.61 -3.58 -4.67
N GLU A 188 -16.54 -4.35 -4.87
CA GLU A 188 -16.14 -5.44 -3.99
C GLU A 188 -15.72 -4.94 -2.59
N LYS A 189 -16.12 -5.68 -1.55
CA LYS A 189 -15.91 -5.29 -0.14
C LYS A 189 -14.70 -6.00 0.48
N PHE A 190 -13.50 -5.68 -0.03
CA PHE A 190 -12.23 -6.21 0.49
C PHE A 190 -11.91 -5.71 1.89
N TYR A 191 -12.14 -4.42 2.14
CA TYR A 191 -11.95 -3.75 3.41
C TYR A 191 -13.28 -3.55 4.15
N LYS A 192 -13.25 -3.77 5.47
CA LYS A 192 -14.34 -3.48 6.40
C LYS A 192 -13.81 -2.57 7.51
N GLU A 193 -14.62 -1.59 7.93
CA GLU A 193 -14.25 -0.63 8.97
C GLU A 193 -13.70 -1.35 10.22
N GLY A 194 -12.50 -0.93 10.66
CA GLY A 194 -11.81 -1.48 11.83
C GLY A 194 -11.18 -2.86 11.63
N GLY A 195 -11.34 -3.48 10.46
CA GLY A 195 -10.72 -4.76 10.11
C GLY A 195 -9.28 -4.63 9.61
N PRO A 196 -8.62 -5.77 9.30
CA PRO A 196 -7.32 -5.79 8.64
C PRO A 196 -7.42 -5.08 7.28
N PHE A 197 -6.33 -4.43 6.89
CA PHE A 197 -6.24 -3.89 5.54
C PHE A 197 -6.01 -5.01 4.53
N PRO A 198 -6.56 -4.90 3.31
CA PRO A 198 -6.19 -5.82 2.24
C PRO A 198 -4.69 -5.75 1.96
N ASP A 199 -4.12 -6.88 1.55
CA ASP A 199 -2.70 -6.97 1.24
C ASP A 199 -2.31 -5.98 0.14
N TYR A 200 -1.32 -5.15 0.44
CA TYR A 200 -0.80 -4.17 -0.49
C TYR A 200 0.67 -3.87 -0.18
N LEU A 201 1.52 -4.09 -1.18
CA LEU A 201 2.95 -3.85 -1.10
C LEU A 201 3.28 -2.53 -1.80
N ASP A 202 3.50 -1.49 -1.01
CA ASP A 202 3.61 -0.10 -1.46
C ASP A 202 5.04 0.45 -1.48
N ARG A 203 6.01 -0.34 -1.02
CA ARG A 203 7.38 0.11 -0.80
C ARG A 203 8.39 -1.04 -0.87
N GLU A 204 9.65 -0.65 -1.05
CA GLU A 204 10.81 -1.54 -0.90
C GLU A 204 10.84 -2.12 0.53
N PHE A 205 11.34 -3.35 0.64
CA PHE A 205 11.39 -4.08 1.90
C PHE A 205 12.68 -4.90 2.01
N VAL A 206 13.08 -5.16 3.25
CA VAL A 206 14.13 -6.14 3.56
C VAL A 206 13.50 -7.50 3.76
N ILE A 207 12.44 -7.57 4.58
CA ILE A 207 11.69 -8.80 4.84
C ILE A 207 10.19 -8.49 4.75
N LEU A 208 9.46 -9.32 4.02
CA LEU A 208 8.01 -9.37 4.04
C LEU A 208 7.58 -10.53 4.96
N LEU A 209 6.88 -10.22 6.03
CA LEU A 209 6.32 -11.20 6.95
C LEU A 209 4.83 -11.33 6.75
N GLU A 210 4.30 -12.54 6.94
CA GLU A 210 2.89 -12.74 7.23
C GLU A 210 2.78 -13.10 8.71
N ALA A 211 1.96 -12.34 9.44
CA ALA A 211 1.64 -12.60 10.82
C ALA A 211 0.19 -13.08 10.92
N SER A 212 -0.06 -14.16 11.66
CA SER A 212 -1.39 -14.75 11.80
C SER A 212 -1.71 -15.21 13.22
N TYR A 213 -3.02 -15.30 13.49
CA TYR A 213 -3.60 -15.88 14.70
C TYR A 213 -4.83 -16.72 14.36
N GLY A 214 -4.61 -17.97 13.92
CA GLY A 214 -5.69 -18.87 13.52
C GLY A 214 -6.21 -18.60 12.09
N GLU A 215 -7.26 -19.32 11.69
CA GLU A 215 -7.80 -19.25 10.33
C GLU A 215 -8.46 -17.90 10.05
N GLY A 216 -8.06 -17.25 8.96
CA GLY A 216 -8.66 -16.00 8.47
C GLY A 216 -8.26 -14.73 9.22
N GLN A 217 -7.29 -14.81 10.14
CA GLN A 217 -6.71 -13.65 10.84
C GLN A 217 -5.23 -13.55 10.50
N SER A 218 -4.91 -13.02 9.33
CA SER A 218 -3.53 -12.69 8.96
C SER A 218 -3.38 -11.26 8.43
N THR A 219 -2.15 -10.77 8.45
CA THR A 219 -1.76 -9.50 7.84
C THR A 219 -0.32 -9.60 7.36
N LEU A 220 -0.03 -8.97 6.23
CA LEU A 220 1.33 -8.73 5.81
C LEU A 220 1.95 -7.59 6.62
N LEU A 221 3.22 -7.75 6.98
CA LEU A 221 4.06 -6.76 7.64
C LEU A 221 5.31 -6.56 6.81
N VAL A 222 5.51 -5.32 6.35
CA VAL A 222 6.62 -4.94 5.48
C VAL A 222 7.73 -4.35 6.35
N LEU A 223 8.86 -5.04 6.46
CA LEU A 223 9.99 -4.65 7.31
C LEU A 223 11.17 -4.07 6.51
N PRO A 224 11.84 -3.02 7.02
CA PRO A 224 11.59 -2.40 8.32
C PRO A 224 10.43 -1.39 8.30
N ASP A 225 9.86 -1.13 9.48
CA ASP A 225 8.86 -0.08 9.71
C ASP A 225 8.91 0.47 11.15
N SER A 226 8.08 1.46 11.46
CA SER A 226 7.84 1.91 12.84
C SER A 226 7.22 0.77 13.66
N PRO A 227 7.75 0.47 14.86
CA PRO A 227 7.17 -0.51 15.77
C PRO A 227 5.68 -0.28 16.03
N GLU A 228 5.28 0.97 16.21
CA GLU A 228 3.90 1.39 16.47
C GLU A 228 3.00 1.08 15.26
N ARG A 229 3.49 1.25 14.03
CA ARG A 229 2.72 0.88 12.84
C ARG A 229 2.51 -0.62 12.75
N LEU A 230 3.55 -1.40 13.01
CA LEU A 230 3.47 -2.88 13.03
C LEU A 230 2.48 -3.35 14.09
N GLU A 231 2.54 -2.80 15.30
CA GLU A 231 1.62 -3.13 16.39
C GLU A 231 0.17 -2.77 16.05
N ARG A 232 -0.07 -1.65 15.37
CA ARG A 232 -1.42 -1.26 14.93
C ARG A 232 -1.95 -2.17 13.84
N LEU A 233 -1.13 -2.58 12.86
CA LEU A 233 -1.54 -3.57 11.85
C LEU A 233 -1.95 -4.89 12.52
N LEU A 234 -1.14 -5.40 13.44
CA LEU A 234 -1.48 -6.59 14.23
C LEU A 234 -2.78 -6.41 15.03
N CYS A 235 -2.95 -5.25 15.68
CA CYS A 235 -4.15 -4.92 16.46
C CYS A 235 -5.43 -4.97 15.60
N ARG A 236 -5.37 -4.44 14.38
CA ARG A 236 -6.49 -4.42 13.41
C ARG A 236 -6.87 -5.81 12.93
N THR A 237 -5.92 -6.74 12.86
CA THR A 237 -6.16 -8.16 12.57
C THR A 237 -6.68 -8.93 13.79
N GLY A 238 -6.69 -8.31 14.98
CA GLY A 238 -7.08 -8.96 16.23
C GLY A 238 -5.94 -9.73 16.90
N ILE A 239 -4.72 -9.61 16.40
CA ILE A 239 -3.52 -10.26 16.93
C ILE A 239 -2.97 -9.41 18.08
N ARG A 240 -2.94 -9.95 19.30
CA ARG A 240 -2.50 -9.23 20.50
C ARG A 240 -1.25 -9.80 21.15
N ASP A 241 -1.19 -11.13 21.29
CA ASP A 241 -0.09 -11.81 21.97
C ASP A 241 0.45 -12.97 21.12
N SER A 242 1.78 -13.03 20.98
CA SER A 242 2.52 -14.13 20.35
C SER A 242 2.00 -14.54 18.96
N PRO A 243 2.04 -13.65 17.95
CA PRO A 243 1.73 -14.02 16.57
C PRO A 243 2.57 -15.22 16.13
N HIS A 244 1.94 -16.14 15.39
CA HIS A 244 2.69 -16.98 14.48
C HIS A 244 3.04 -16.12 13.28
N PHE A 245 4.31 -16.13 12.86
CA PHE A 245 4.70 -15.43 11.66
C PHE A 245 5.69 -16.27 10.86
N TRP A 246 5.73 -16.04 9.55
CA TRP A 246 6.72 -16.60 8.64
C TRP A 246 7.20 -15.54 7.66
N ILE A 247 8.39 -15.75 7.12
CA ILE A 247 8.95 -14.93 6.06
C ILE A 247 8.31 -15.37 4.75
N VAL A 248 7.58 -14.45 4.12
CA VAL A 248 6.96 -14.65 2.80
C VAL A 248 7.98 -14.38 1.70
N ASP A 249 8.72 -13.28 1.84
CA ASP A 249 9.74 -12.87 0.89
C ASP A 249 10.83 -12.05 1.59
N SER A 250 12.01 -11.93 0.98
CA SER A 250 13.12 -11.16 1.52
C SER A 250 14.14 -10.80 0.44
N THR A 251 14.69 -9.59 0.55
CA THR A 251 15.78 -9.12 -0.32
C THR A 251 17.16 -9.50 0.20
N LEU A 252 17.25 -10.08 1.40
CA LEU A 252 18.48 -10.65 1.94
C LEU A 252 18.91 -11.92 1.19
N PRO A 253 20.23 -12.19 1.08
CA PRO A 253 20.71 -13.47 0.56
C PRO A 253 20.17 -14.68 1.33
N GLY A 254 19.92 -15.79 0.64
CA GLY A 254 19.28 -16.98 1.22
C GLY A 254 20.04 -17.59 2.40
N GLU A 255 21.37 -17.49 2.41
CA GLU A 255 22.24 -17.93 3.51
C GLU A 255 21.98 -17.11 4.78
N VAL A 256 21.75 -15.80 4.63
CA VAL A 256 21.41 -14.92 5.74
C VAL A 256 20.06 -15.31 6.30
N ILE A 257 19.04 -15.44 5.43
CA ILE A 257 17.68 -15.80 5.84
C ILE A 257 17.69 -17.13 6.61
N SER A 258 18.38 -18.13 6.09
CA SER A 258 18.48 -19.46 6.71
C SER A 258 19.18 -19.44 8.08
N SER A 259 20.05 -18.46 8.31
CA SER A 259 20.76 -18.27 9.58
C SER A 259 19.96 -17.47 10.62
N ILE A 260 18.91 -16.74 10.20
CA ILE A 260 18.06 -15.97 11.12
C ILE A 260 17.28 -16.96 11.97
N PRO A 261 17.45 -16.95 13.31
CA PRO A 261 16.68 -17.81 14.19
C PRO A 261 15.28 -17.21 14.36
N ALA A 262 14.43 -17.29 13.32
CA ALA A 262 13.11 -16.67 13.28
C ALA A 262 12.24 -17.13 14.47
N GLU A 263 12.36 -18.39 14.88
CA GLU A 263 11.69 -18.96 16.05
C GLU A 263 12.08 -18.33 17.40
N ARG A 264 13.21 -17.63 17.45
CA ARG A 264 13.75 -17.00 18.67
C ARG A 264 13.65 -15.48 18.66
N LEU A 265 13.26 -14.89 17.54
CA LEU A 265 13.16 -13.44 17.38
C LEU A 265 11.69 -13.02 17.42
N SER A 266 11.41 -11.91 18.09
CA SER A 266 10.12 -11.25 17.94
C SER A 266 10.06 -10.50 16.60
N ILE A 267 8.86 -10.15 16.14
CA ILE A 267 8.65 -9.26 14.98
C ILE A 267 9.48 -7.98 15.14
N ASN A 268 9.47 -7.36 16.32
CA ASN A 268 10.30 -6.18 16.60
C ASN A 268 11.81 -6.48 16.60
N GLY A 269 12.22 -7.71 16.93
CA GLY A 269 13.60 -8.18 16.77
C GLY A 269 14.02 -8.25 15.30
N LEU A 270 13.17 -8.84 14.44
CA LEU A 270 13.37 -8.87 12.99
C LEU A 270 13.34 -7.47 12.38
N ASN A 271 12.42 -6.62 12.84
CA ASN A 271 12.33 -5.23 12.39
C ASN A 271 13.64 -4.47 12.65
N ARG A 272 14.22 -4.60 13.85
CA ARG A 272 15.53 -3.98 14.16
C ARG A 272 16.68 -4.53 13.31
N LEU A 273 16.67 -5.82 12.98
CA LEU A 273 17.64 -6.40 12.05
C LEU A 273 17.50 -5.78 10.67
N CYS A 274 16.28 -5.66 10.15
CA CYS A 274 16.00 -5.02 8.87
C CYS A 274 16.45 -3.55 8.85
N GLN A 275 16.17 -2.79 9.93
CA GLN A 275 16.64 -1.40 10.07
C GLN A 275 18.17 -1.29 10.08
N ALA A 276 18.86 -2.28 10.64
CA ALA A 276 20.32 -2.31 10.61
C ALA A 276 20.84 -2.61 9.19
N VAL A 277 20.19 -3.52 8.47
CA VAL A 277 20.53 -3.87 7.08
C VAL A 277 20.42 -2.66 6.16
N GLU A 278 19.36 -1.86 6.27
CA GLU A 278 19.18 -0.66 5.43
C GLU A 278 20.29 0.38 5.59
N ARG A 279 21.08 0.32 6.68
CA ARG A 279 22.22 1.22 6.92
C ARG A 279 23.51 0.71 6.29
N ILE A 280 23.51 -0.50 5.73
CA ILE A 280 24.66 -1.12 5.08
C ILE A 280 24.48 -0.92 3.57
N ALA A 281 25.54 -0.48 2.88
CA ALA A 281 25.50 -0.40 1.43
C ALA A 281 25.30 -1.81 0.82
N PRO A 282 24.54 -1.98 -0.27
CA PRO A 282 24.29 -3.30 -0.86
C PRO A 282 25.55 -4.14 -1.13
N GLU A 283 26.63 -3.51 -1.59
CA GLU A 283 27.91 -4.17 -1.86
C GLU A 283 28.65 -4.62 -0.59
N ASP A 284 28.55 -3.81 0.47
CA ASP A 284 29.11 -4.15 1.78
C ASP A 284 28.32 -5.28 2.44
N LEU A 285 26.99 -5.29 2.27
CA LEU A 285 26.14 -6.39 2.75
C LEU A 285 26.54 -7.69 2.07
N LYS A 286 26.72 -7.69 0.75
CA LYS A 286 27.17 -8.87 0.00
C LYS A 286 28.53 -9.37 0.50
N THR A 287 29.47 -8.44 0.72
CA THR A 287 30.80 -8.77 1.26
C THR A 287 30.71 -9.34 2.67
N LEU A 288 29.86 -8.76 3.54
CA LEU A 288 29.63 -9.24 4.91
C LEU A 288 29.09 -10.67 4.92
N VAL A 289 28.12 -10.97 4.06
CA VAL A 289 27.55 -12.32 3.93
C VAL A 289 28.60 -13.32 3.48
N GLN A 290 29.42 -12.97 2.49
CA GLN A 290 30.49 -13.83 2.02
C GLN A 290 31.53 -14.12 3.11
N LEU A 291 31.94 -13.10 3.88
CA LEU A 291 32.85 -13.27 5.01
C LEU A 291 32.30 -14.14 6.14
N LEU A 292 30.98 -14.14 6.33
CA LEU A 292 30.31 -15.01 7.31
C LEU A 292 30.24 -16.46 6.80
N ALA A 293 29.89 -16.66 5.53
CA ALA A 293 29.86 -17.98 4.90
C ALA A 293 31.25 -18.65 4.87
N ASP A 294 32.30 -17.89 4.56
CA ASP A 294 33.69 -18.41 4.51
C ASP A 294 34.21 -18.83 5.90
N LYS A 295 33.65 -18.31 6.99
CA LYS A 295 34.03 -18.69 8.36
C LYS A 295 33.44 -20.02 8.81
N ASP A 296 32.29 -20.43 8.25
CA ASP A 296 31.64 -21.71 8.56
C ASP A 296 32.24 -22.88 7.75
N HIS A 297 33.18 -22.60 6.85
CA HIS A 297 34.06 -23.59 6.24
C HIS A 297 35.40 -23.62 6.99
N PRO A 298 35.65 -24.62 7.87
CA PRO A 298 36.96 -24.74 8.49
C PRO A 298 37.98 -24.96 7.37
N SER A 299 38.97 -24.08 7.31
CA SER A 299 40.15 -24.26 6.46
C SER A 299 40.65 -25.67 6.68
N GLN A 300 40.63 -26.53 5.67
CA GLN A 300 41.33 -27.81 5.75
C GLN A 300 42.79 -27.47 6.01
N GLY A 301 43.24 -27.70 7.25
CA GLY A 301 44.63 -27.55 7.62
C GLY A 301 45.49 -28.42 6.70
N PRO A 302 46.71 -27.98 6.36
CA PRO A 302 47.54 -28.72 5.44
C PRO A 302 47.73 -30.14 5.97
N SER A 303 47.37 -31.12 5.14
CA SER A 303 47.70 -32.53 5.38
C SER A 303 49.20 -32.64 5.56
N LEU A 304 49.64 -32.86 6.81
CA LEU A 304 50.99 -33.27 7.11
C LEU A 304 51.15 -34.69 6.55
N GLY A 305 51.58 -34.74 5.29
CA GLY A 305 52.05 -35.97 4.66
C GLY A 305 53.15 -36.57 5.52
N GLY A 306 52.84 -37.69 6.16
CA GLY A 306 53.81 -38.51 6.87
C GLY A 306 54.89 -38.98 5.90
N LEU A 307 56.12 -38.54 6.15
CA LEU A 307 57.31 -39.23 5.70
C LEU A 307 57.43 -40.51 6.54
N SER A 308 57.07 -41.65 5.96
CA SER A 308 57.57 -42.95 6.43
C SER A 308 58.86 -43.26 5.69
N MET A 309 59.86 -43.69 6.47
CA MET A 309 61.10 -44.35 6.01
C MET A 309 60.81 -45.63 5.23
#